data_AF-A0A2N6NCL4-F1
#
_entry.id   AF-A0A2N6NCL4-F1
#
_cell.length_a   1.000
_cell.length_b   1.000
_cell.length_c   1.000
_cell.angle_alpha   90.00
_cell.angle_beta   90.00
_cell.angle_gamma   90.00
#
_symmetry.space_group_name_H-M   'P 1'
#
loop_
_entity.id
_entity.type
_entity.pdbx_description
1 polymer ?
#
loop_
_entity_poly.entity_id
_entity_poly.type
_entity_poly.pdbx_seq_one_letter_code
_entity_poly.pdbx_strand_id
1 'polypeptide(L)'
;MPRLIAWLSSRQYAPEGGFSGRTNKLVDGCYSHWVGGCWPLIQAALSGPRSGEARSADQQVADTGSLFSRNGLIRYILCCCQDQTPRGGLRDKPSKYSDAYHTCYVLAGLSSAQHKWTVQTARPTGSAGGADEWEALPYIEDEQVFDENDRIGTTHPVYVIPQHKVEAAWEYYASNMSI
;
A
#
# COMPACT_ATOMS: atom_id res chain seq x y z
N MET A 1 0.64 -18.39 6.20
CA MET A 1 1.19 -17.25 5.42
C MET A 1 2.43 -17.54 4.56
N PRO A 2 3.40 -18.42 4.89
CA PRO A 2 4.73 -18.41 4.24
C PRO A 2 4.73 -18.49 2.70
N ARG A 3 3.90 -19.34 2.11
CA ARG A 3 3.80 -19.49 0.65
C ARG A 3 3.32 -18.20 -0.05
N LEU A 4 2.39 -17.48 0.58
CA LEU A 4 1.87 -16.22 0.04
C LEU A 4 2.95 -15.13 0.10
N ILE A 5 3.66 -15.02 1.21
CA ILE A 5 4.77 -14.05 1.38
C ILE A 5 5.87 -14.31 0.36
N ALA A 6 6.29 -15.56 0.20
CA ALA A 6 7.30 -15.93 -0.79
C ALA A 6 6.86 -15.60 -2.23
N TRP A 7 5.59 -15.87 -2.56
CA TRP A 7 5.04 -15.52 -3.88
C TRP A 7 4.99 -14.01 -4.11
N LEU A 8 4.49 -13.23 -3.14
CA LEU A 8 4.44 -11.76 -3.22
C LEU A 8 5.85 -11.16 -3.34
N SER A 9 6.80 -11.62 -2.53
CA SER A 9 8.19 -11.16 -2.57
C SER A 9 8.81 -11.40 -3.95
N SER A 10 8.57 -12.58 -4.54
CA SER A 10 9.06 -12.93 -5.89
C SER A 10 8.41 -12.15 -7.05
N ARG A 11 7.53 -11.19 -6.78
CA ARG A 11 6.98 -10.29 -7.81
C ARG A 11 7.85 -9.08 -8.07
N GLN A 12 8.68 -8.66 -7.12
CA GLN A 12 9.52 -7.47 -7.28
C GLN A 12 10.82 -7.81 -8.01
N TYR A 13 11.10 -7.11 -9.11
CA TYR A 13 12.27 -7.40 -9.94
C TYR A 13 13.38 -6.35 -9.76
N ALA A 14 14.60 -6.73 -10.14
CA ALA A 14 15.74 -5.83 -10.27
C ALA A 14 16.36 -6.04 -11.67
N PRO A 15 16.84 -4.97 -12.34
CA PRO A 15 17.05 -3.62 -11.79
C PRO A 15 15.80 -2.72 -11.78
N GLU A 16 14.68 -3.16 -12.33
CA GLU A 16 13.51 -2.29 -12.56
C GLU A 16 12.90 -1.74 -11.25
N GLY A 17 12.84 -2.55 -10.19
CA GLY A 17 12.27 -2.17 -8.88
C GLY A 17 10.75 -2.28 -8.78
N GLY A 18 10.05 -2.37 -9.91
CA GLY A 18 8.59 -2.58 -10.00
C GLY A 18 8.15 -4.02 -9.73
N PHE A 19 6.84 -4.22 -9.70
CA PHE A 19 6.23 -5.54 -9.54
C PHE A 19 5.72 -6.11 -10.87
N SER A 20 5.86 -7.42 -11.04
CA SER A 20 5.11 -8.21 -12.01
C SER A 20 3.82 -8.73 -11.39
N GLY A 21 2.80 -9.06 -12.19
CA GLY A 21 1.55 -9.65 -11.68
C GLY A 21 1.60 -11.16 -11.51
N ARG A 22 2.56 -11.82 -12.17
CA ARG A 22 2.68 -13.28 -12.24
C ARG A 22 4.09 -13.69 -12.67
N THR A 23 4.50 -14.89 -12.28
CA THR A 23 5.82 -15.47 -12.60
C THR A 23 6.13 -15.41 -14.09
N ASN A 24 7.38 -15.06 -14.42
CA ASN A 24 7.91 -14.96 -15.79
C ASN A 24 7.16 -13.97 -16.69
N LYS A 25 6.64 -12.89 -16.12
CA LYS A 25 6.06 -11.75 -16.85
C LYS A 25 6.77 -10.47 -16.45
N LEU A 26 6.63 -9.46 -17.30
CA LEU A 26 7.26 -8.16 -17.08
C LEU A 26 6.64 -7.41 -15.90
N VAL A 27 7.38 -6.43 -15.39
CA VAL A 27 6.87 -5.43 -14.46
C VAL A 27 5.81 -4.54 -15.13
N ASP A 28 4.90 -4.01 -14.32
CA ASP A 28 3.86 -3.06 -14.73
C ASP A 28 3.52 -2.14 -13.55
N GLY A 29 3.42 -0.85 -13.83
CA GLY A 29 3.12 0.20 -12.88
C GLY A 29 1.84 -0.03 -12.07
N CYS A 30 0.80 -0.65 -12.64
CA CYS A 30 -0.44 -0.90 -11.89
C CYS A 30 -0.26 -1.93 -10.76
N TYR A 31 0.74 -2.82 -10.86
CA TYR A 31 1.05 -3.77 -9.79
C TYR A 31 1.70 -3.08 -8.57
N SER A 32 2.07 -1.80 -8.68
CA SER A 32 2.42 -0.97 -7.51
C SER A 32 1.28 -0.96 -6.48
N HIS A 33 0.02 -0.97 -6.91
CA HIS A 33 -1.13 -1.17 -6.03
C HIS A 33 -1.47 -2.65 -5.84
N TRP A 34 -1.69 -3.41 -6.92
CA TRP A 34 -2.25 -4.77 -6.80
C TRP A 34 -1.34 -5.77 -6.07
N VAL A 35 -0.02 -5.58 -6.14
CA VAL A 35 0.95 -6.38 -5.40
C VAL A 35 1.48 -5.58 -4.22
N GLY A 36 1.87 -4.31 -4.43
CA GLY A 36 2.42 -3.47 -3.36
C GLY A 36 1.44 -3.24 -2.20
N GLY A 37 0.16 -3.04 -2.52
CA GLY A 37 -0.93 -2.88 -1.55
C GLY A 37 -1.25 -4.13 -0.74
N CYS A 38 -0.74 -5.31 -1.11
CA CYS A 38 -0.84 -6.49 -0.25
C CYS A 38 0.06 -6.38 0.99
N TRP A 39 1.18 -5.67 0.92
CA TRP A 39 2.17 -5.65 2.00
C TRP A 39 1.65 -5.02 3.30
N PRO A 40 0.92 -3.90 3.30
CA PRO A 40 0.22 -3.40 4.49
C PRO A 40 -0.68 -4.45 5.15
N LEU A 41 -1.43 -5.22 4.34
CA LEU A 41 -2.35 -6.24 4.85
C LEU A 41 -1.60 -7.44 5.45
N ILE A 42 -0.52 -7.87 4.79
CA ILE A 42 0.34 -8.94 5.29
C ILE A 42 1.02 -8.51 6.58
N GLN A 43 1.57 -7.29 6.64
CA GLN A 43 2.20 -6.76 7.86
C GLN A 43 1.18 -6.67 8.99
N ALA A 44 -0.01 -6.14 8.76
CA ALA A 44 -1.07 -6.10 9.76
C ALA A 44 -1.45 -7.51 10.27
N ALA A 45 -1.54 -8.50 9.38
CA ALA A 45 -1.86 -9.88 9.76
C ALA A 45 -0.74 -10.58 10.55
N LEU A 46 0.53 -10.15 10.38
CA LEU A 46 1.67 -10.66 11.15
C LEU A 46 1.80 -9.95 12.51
N SER A 47 1.62 -8.64 12.54
CA SER A 47 1.82 -7.81 13.73
C SER A 47 0.62 -7.81 14.67
N GLY A 48 -0.59 -8.02 14.14
CA GLY A 48 -1.85 -7.89 14.88
C GLY A 48 -2.21 -6.44 15.21
N PRO A 49 -3.40 -6.20 15.80
CA PRO A 49 -3.82 -4.88 16.25
C PRO A 49 -2.90 -4.33 17.35
N ARG A 50 -2.69 -3.01 17.34
CA ARG A 50 -2.00 -2.27 18.40
C ARG A 50 -2.94 -1.98 19.58
N SER A 51 -3.66 -2.99 20.10
CA SER A 51 -4.32 -2.85 21.40
C SER A 51 -3.26 -2.65 22.48
N GLY A 52 -3.45 -1.72 23.42
CA GLY A 52 -2.46 -1.25 24.41
C GLY A 52 -1.88 -2.28 25.41
N GLU A 53 -1.90 -3.57 25.08
CA GLU A 53 -1.20 -4.64 25.76
C GLU A 53 0.27 -4.73 25.32
N ALA A 54 1.13 -5.22 26.21
CA ALA A 54 2.55 -5.36 25.94
C ALA A 54 2.78 -6.35 24.78
N ARG A 55 3.45 -5.89 23.72
CA ARG A 55 3.82 -6.71 22.56
C ARG A 55 4.73 -7.86 22.96
N SER A 56 4.48 -9.06 22.42
CA SER A 56 5.42 -10.17 22.56
C SER A 56 6.72 -9.90 21.80
N ALA A 57 7.81 -10.58 22.18
CA ALA A 57 9.09 -10.47 21.46
C ALA A 57 8.94 -10.80 19.97
N ASP A 58 8.08 -11.77 19.62
CA ASP A 58 7.78 -12.14 18.23
C ASP A 58 7.05 -11.02 17.46
N GLN A 59 6.17 -10.26 18.13
CA GLN A 59 5.49 -9.09 17.54
C GLN A 59 6.44 -7.89 17.35
N GLN A 60 7.47 -7.78 18.17
CA GLN A 60 8.52 -6.76 17.99
C GLN A 60 9.42 -7.08 16.79
N VAL A 61 9.74 -8.37 16.58
CA VAL A 61 10.48 -8.82 15.39
C VAL A 61 9.64 -8.70 14.12
N ALA A 62 8.32 -8.87 14.18
CA ALA A 62 7.44 -8.64 13.03
C ALA A 62 7.30 -7.15 12.64
N ASP A 63 7.64 -6.21 13.54
CA ASP A 63 7.61 -4.77 13.28
C ASP A 63 8.93 -4.26 12.64
N THR A 64 9.91 -5.14 12.40
CA THR A 64 11.20 -4.74 11.84
C THR A 64 11.11 -4.58 10.33
N GLY A 65 10.75 -3.37 9.89
CA GLY A 65 10.95 -2.88 8.54
C GLY A 65 10.02 -3.42 7.46
N SER A 66 10.29 -2.99 6.23
CA SER A 66 9.49 -3.33 5.07
C SER A 66 9.79 -4.75 4.54
N LEU A 67 8.74 -5.52 4.27
CA LEU A 67 8.83 -6.87 3.66
C LEU A 67 9.12 -6.84 2.14
N PHE A 68 9.19 -5.65 1.54
CA PHE A 68 9.52 -5.44 0.14
C PHE A 68 10.44 -4.22 -0.02
N SER A 69 11.08 -4.08 -1.17
CA SER A 69 11.94 -2.92 -1.44
C SER A 69 11.09 -1.69 -1.76
N ARG A 70 10.78 -0.87 -0.75
CA ARG A 70 10.08 0.42 -0.94
C ARG A 70 10.85 1.31 -1.93
N ASN A 71 12.16 1.41 -1.73
CA ASN A 71 13.02 2.26 -2.55
C ASN A 71 13.11 1.77 -4.00
N GLY A 72 13.09 0.46 -4.23
CA GLY A 72 12.98 -0.10 -5.58
C GLY A 72 11.68 0.32 -6.26
N LEU A 73 10.55 0.22 -5.56
CA LEU A 73 9.25 0.60 -6.11
C LEU A 73 9.16 2.11 -6.37
N ILE A 74 9.58 2.94 -5.43
CA ILE A 74 9.55 4.41 -5.58
C ILE A 74 10.40 4.83 -6.78
N ARG A 75 11.60 4.25 -6.96
CA ARG A 75 12.44 4.48 -8.14
C ARG A 75 11.73 4.06 -9.43
N TYR A 76 11.10 2.89 -9.47
CA TYR A 76 10.34 2.46 -10.64
C TYR A 76 9.23 3.45 -10.99
N ILE A 77 8.48 3.92 -10.00
CA ILE A 77 7.38 4.85 -10.19
C ILE A 77 7.89 6.20 -10.72
N LEU A 78 8.83 6.82 -10.01
CA LEU A 78 9.30 8.17 -10.32
C LEU A 78 10.15 8.21 -11.60
N CYS A 79 10.95 7.17 -11.87
CA CYS A 79 11.85 7.16 -13.03
C CYS A 79 11.23 6.51 -14.28
N CYS A 80 10.31 5.54 -14.14
CA CYS A 80 9.83 4.73 -15.26
C CYS A 80 8.34 4.93 -15.58
N CYS A 81 7.50 5.13 -14.56
CA CYS A 81 6.05 5.24 -14.74
C CYS A 81 5.54 6.65 -15.04
N GLN A 82 6.32 7.71 -14.80
CA GLN A 82 5.89 9.06 -15.16
C GLN A 82 5.97 9.28 -16.68
N ASP A 83 4.88 9.78 -17.27
CA ASP A 83 4.91 10.28 -18.64
C ASP A 83 5.55 11.66 -18.68
N GLN A 84 6.75 11.74 -19.26
CA GLN A 84 7.56 12.95 -19.36
C GLN A 84 7.10 13.89 -20.49
N THR A 85 6.05 13.54 -21.23
CA THR A 85 5.46 14.41 -22.24
C THR A 85 4.45 15.39 -21.61
N PRO A 86 4.03 16.46 -22.31
CA PRO A 86 3.00 17.38 -21.81
C PRO A 86 1.65 16.75 -21.47
N ARG A 87 1.40 15.49 -21.86
CA ARG A 87 0.21 14.73 -21.46
C ARG A 87 0.16 14.50 -19.94
N GLY A 88 1.31 14.29 -19.32
CA GLY A 88 1.42 13.87 -17.92
C GLY A 88 0.73 12.52 -17.66
N GLY A 89 0.47 12.25 -16.38
CA GLY A 89 -0.08 10.98 -15.91
C GLY A 89 0.99 9.89 -15.77
N LEU A 90 0.55 8.71 -15.33
CA LEU A 90 1.40 7.55 -15.15
C LEU A 90 0.98 6.39 -16.05
N ARG A 91 1.94 5.52 -16.36
CA ARG A 91 1.83 4.43 -17.33
C ARG A 91 2.26 3.10 -16.74
N ASP A 92 1.94 2.04 -17.48
CA ASP A 92 2.42 0.67 -17.26
C ASP A 92 3.97 0.63 -17.13
N LYS A 93 4.67 0.98 -18.20
CA LYS A 93 6.14 0.90 -18.30
C LYS A 93 6.65 1.86 -19.38
N PRO A 94 7.96 2.12 -19.49
CA PRO A 94 8.52 2.90 -20.60
C PRO A 94 8.05 2.36 -21.96
N SER A 95 7.78 3.27 -22.90
CA SER A 95 7.17 3.03 -24.23
C SER A 95 5.65 2.78 -24.27
N LYS A 96 4.95 2.80 -23.13
CA LYS A 96 3.47 2.82 -23.07
C LYS A 96 2.94 4.24 -22.87
N TYR A 97 1.74 4.51 -23.37
CA TYR A 97 1.03 5.76 -23.07
C TYR A 97 0.53 5.76 -21.64
N SER A 98 0.44 6.93 -21.02
CA SER A 98 -0.29 7.11 -19.77
C SER A 98 -1.80 6.98 -19.98
N ASP A 99 -2.47 6.50 -18.93
CA ASP A 99 -3.92 6.43 -18.85
C ASP A 99 -4.39 6.61 -17.41
N ALA A 100 -5.69 6.80 -17.22
CA ALA A 100 -6.28 7.06 -15.91
C ALA A 100 -6.16 5.85 -14.95
N TYR A 101 -6.18 4.62 -15.49
CA TYR A 101 -6.10 3.40 -14.71
C TYR A 101 -4.70 3.25 -14.08
N HIS A 102 -3.64 3.38 -14.89
CA HIS A 102 -2.27 3.36 -14.42
C HIS A 102 -1.96 4.57 -13.55
N THR A 103 -2.45 5.75 -13.90
CA THR A 103 -2.32 6.93 -13.04
C THR A 103 -2.88 6.67 -11.63
N CYS A 104 -4.09 6.13 -11.54
CA CYS A 104 -4.71 5.81 -10.25
C CYS A 104 -3.89 4.77 -9.46
N TYR A 105 -3.60 3.61 -10.06
CA TYR A 105 -3.00 2.50 -9.33
C TYR A 105 -1.49 2.66 -9.09
N VAL A 106 -0.78 3.42 -9.92
CA VAL A 106 0.60 3.79 -9.63
C VAL A 106 0.65 4.77 -8.46
N LEU A 107 -0.24 5.78 -8.42
CA LEU A 107 -0.31 6.71 -7.27
C LEU A 107 -0.76 5.99 -5.99
N ALA A 108 -1.73 5.10 -6.04
CA ALA A 108 -2.11 4.29 -4.88
C ALA A 108 -0.93 3.44 -4.36
N GLY A 109 -0.13 2.88 -5.27
CA GLY A 109 1.11 2.17 -4.92
C GLY A 109 2.19 3.07 -4.32
N LEU A 110 2.39 4.27 -4.87
CA LEU A 110 3.32 5.28 -4.32
C LEU A 110 2.89 5.70 -2.91
N SER A 111 1.60 5.95 -2.72
CA SER A 111 1.03 6.28 -1.41
C SER A 111 1.29 5.15 -0.41
N SER A 112 1.03 3.90 -0.79
CA SER A 112 1.35 2.74 0.05
C SER A 112 2.84 2.60 0.33
N ALA A 113 3.72 2.96 -0.63
CA ALA A 113 5.15 2.91 -0.43
C ALA A 113 5.65 4.05 0.46
N GLN A 114 4.99 5.19 0.53
CA GLN A 114 5.42 6.34 1.34
C GLN A 114 4.93 6.30 2.80
N HIS A 115 3.98 5.42 3.13
CA HIS A 115 3.32 5.37 4.43
C HIS A 115 3.35 3.96 5.04
N LYS A 116 3.50 3.89 6.36
CA LYS A 116 3.33 2.68 7.17
C LYS A 116 1.89 2.64 7.66
N TRP A 117 1.17 1.59 7.29
CA TRP A 117 -0.20 1.35 7.73
C TRP A 117 -0.22 0.31 8.84
N THR A 118 -0.92 0.61 9.94
CA THR A 118 -1.08 -0.33 11.06
C THR A 118 -2.53 -0.39 11.50
N VAL A 119 -3.01 -1.59 11.81
CA VAL A 119 -4.31 -1.77 12.45
C VAL A 119 -4.18 -1.38 13.92
N GLN A 120 -4.98 -0.42 14.35
CA GLN A 120 -5.08 0.00 15.74
C GLN A 120 -6.04 -0.91 16.49
N THR A 121 -7.26 -0.99 15.99
CA THR A 121 -8.34 -1.79 16.57
C THR A 121 -8.91 -2.71 15.50
N ALA A 122 -8.94 -4.02 15.76
CA ALA A 122 -9.67 -4.94 14.90
C ALA A 122 -11.17 -4.88 15.20
N ARG A 123 -11.99 -4.96 14.17
CA ARG A 123 -13.44 -5.07 14.34
C ARG A 123 -13.81 -6.35 15.11
N PRO A 124 -14.89 -6.34 15.92
CA PRO A 124 -15.34 -7.53 16.61
C PRO A 124 -15.69 -8.66 15.64
N THR A 125 -15.24 -9.87 15.92
CA THR A 125 -15.57 -11.05 15.11
C THR A 125 -17.08 -11.26 15.06
N GLY A 126 -17.66 -11.28 13.86
CA GLY A 126 -19.09 -11.51 13.65
C GLY A 126 -19.96 -10.25 13.66
N SER A 127 -19.39 -9.05 13.77
CA SER A 127 -20.18 -7.82 13.60
C SER A 127 -20.56 -7.62 12.13
N ALA A 128 -21.85 -7.36 11.87
CA ALA A 128 -22.35 -6.96 10.56
C ALA A 128 -22.00 -5.49 10.21
N GLY A 129 -21.45 -4.73 11.17
CA GLY A 129 -21.04 -3.34 11.03
C GLY A 129 -19.68 -3.06 11.67
N GLY A 130 -19.01 -2.01 11.19
CA GLY A 130 -17.69 -1.57 11.63
C GLY A 130 -16.56 -2.02 10.71
N ALA A 131 -15.64 -1.11 10.42
CA ALA A 131 -14.35 -1.40 9.80
C ALA A 131 -13.27 -1.56 10.87
N ASP A 132 -12.19 -2.26 10.52
CA ASP A 132 -10.95 -2.17 11.29
C ASP A 132 -10.49 -0.71 11.33
N GLU A 133 -9.99 -0.26 12.47
CA GLU A 133 -9.40 1.07 12.61
C GLU A 133 -7.95 1.01 12.15
N TRP A 134 -7.63 1.77 11.11
CA TRP A 134 -6.29 1.86 10.55
C TRP A 134 -5.65 3.20 10.89
N GLU A 135 -4.34 3.22 11.06
CA GLU A 135 -3.53 4.44 11.13
C GLU A 135 -2.48 4.40 10.02
N ALA A 136 -2.26 5.55 9.39
CA ALA A 136 -1.16 5.77 8.45
C ALA A 136 -0.19 6.80 9.00
N LEU A 137 1.09 6.43 9.08
CA LEU A 137 2.18 7.35 9.40
C LEU A 137 3.15 7.43 8.22
N PRO A 138 3.83 8.57 7.99
CA PRO A 138 4.96 8.63 7.08
C PRO A 138 5.99 7.55 7.41
N TYR A 139 6.42 6.78 6.40
CA TYR A 139 7.46 5.78 6.62
C TYR A 139 8.84 6.44 6.57
N ILE A 140 9.50 6.50 7.73
CA ILE A 140 10.82 7.16 7.93
C ILE A 140 11.92 6.23 8.43
N GLU A 141 11.66 4.93 8.54
CA GLU A 141 12.58 3.95 9.16
C GLU A 141 13.81 3.62 8.27
N ASP A 142 13.74 3.90 6.96
CA ASP A 142 14.79 3.63 5.97
C ASP A 142 15.20 4.90 5.21
N GLU A 143 16.30 4.80 4.44
CA GLU A 143 16.73 5.83 3.48
C GLU A 143 15.56 6.32 2.62
N GLN A 144 15.32 7.63 2.63
CA GLN A 144 14.33 8.26 1.75
C GLN A 144 14.95 8.55 0.39
N VAL A 145 14.29 8.09 -0.68
CA VAL A 145 14.77 8.22 -2.07
C VAL A 145 13.91 9.17 -2.90
N PHE A 146 13.14 10.00 -2.22
CA PHE A 146 12.26 11.03 -2.78
C PHE A 146 12.26 12.24 -1.85
N ASP A 147 11.93 13.41 -2.37
CA ASP A 147 11.84 14.63 -1.58
C ASP A 147 10.47 14.72 -0.88
N GLU A 148 10.37 15.42 0.25
CA GLU A 148 9.08 15.59 0.95
C GLU A 148 8.01 16.26 0.08
N ASN A 149 8.41 17.05 -0.92
CA ASN A 149 7.49 17.64 -1.90
C ASN A 149 6.81 16.60 -2.81
N ASP A 150 7.41 15.41 -2.96
CA ASP A 150 6.85 14.27 -3.72
C ASP A 150 5.94 13.38 -2.86
N ARG A 151 5.75 13.70 -1.56
CA ARG A 151 4.85 12.95 -0.69
C ARG A 151 3.40 13.20 -1.08
N ILE A 152 2.69 12.13 -1.41
CA ILE A 152 1.26 12.21 -1.77
C ILE A 152 0.37 11.79 -0.60
N GLY A 153 -0.92 12.12 -0.69
CA GLY A 153 -1.89 11.75 0.35
C GLY A 153 -2.02 10.24 0.55
N THR A 154 -2.52 9.84 1.72
CA THR A 154 -2.70 8.44 2.10
C THR A 154 -3.89 7.80 1.36
N THR A 155 -3.72 6.54 0.96
CA THR A 155 -4.75 5.71 0.34
C THR A 155 -5.01 4.50 1.24
N HIS A 156 -6.25 4.34 1.71
CA HIS A 156 -6.62 3.29 2.67
C HIS A 156 -6.28 1.89 2.08
N PRO A 157 -5.62 1.00 2.84
CA PRO A 157 -5.04 -0.24 2.30
C PRO A 157 -6.10 -1.24 1.81
N VAL A 158 -7.31 -1.19 2.36
CA VAL A 158 -8.47 -1.99 1.91
C VAL A 158 -9.34 -1.26 0.87
N TYR A 159 -9.81 -0.04 1.16
CA TYR A 159 -10.82 0.65 0.35
C TYR A 159 -10.27 1.50 -0.81
N VAL A 160 -8.95 1.72 -0.86
CA VAL A 160 -8.27 2.43 -1.95
C VAL A 160 -8.81 3.85 -2.20
N ILE A 161 -9.24 4.50 -1.12
CA ILE A 161 -9.65 5.92 -1.07
C ILE A 161 -9.06 6.57 0.19
N PRO A 162 -9.08 7.92 0.32
CA PRO A 162 -8.59 8.57 1.53
C PRO A 162 -9.33 8.09 2.79
N GLN A 163 -8.61 7.89 3.88
CA GLN A 163 -9.16 7.33 5.13
C GLN A 163 -10.38 8.11 5.65
N HIS A 164 -10.32 9.44 5.68
CA HIS A 164 -11.46 10.26 6.11
C HIS A 164 -12.74 10.07 5.27
N LYS A 165 -12.63 9.57 4.03
CA LYS A 165 -13.80 9.21 3.20
C LYS A 165 -14.38 7.86 3.58
N VAL A 166 -13.54 6.92 4.01
CA VAL A 166 -13.98 5.63 4.57
C VAL A 166 -14.75 5.88 5.86
N GLU A 167 -14.17 6.67 6.77
CA GLU A 167 -14.79 7.04 8.06
C GLU A 167 -16.14 7.72 7.85
N ALA A 168 -16.20 8.76 7.00
CA ALA A 168 -17.44 9.45 6.70
C ALA A 168 -18.52 8.54 6.09
N ALA A 169 -18.14 7.56 5.26
CA ALA A 169 -19.08 6.59 4.71
C ALA A 169 -19.66 5.68 5.81
N TRP A 170 -18.81 5.17 6.70
CA TRP A 170 -19.26 4.33 7.82
C TRP A 170 -20.14 5.09 8.81
N GLU A 171 -19.77 6.33 9.17
CA GLU A 171 -20.58 7.21 10.01
C GLU A 171 -21.96 7.48 9.40
N TYR A 172 -22.01 7.76 8.09
CA TYR A 172 -23.26 7.99 7.38
C TYR A 172 -24.16 6.76 7.41
N TYR A 173 -23.66 5.57 7.06
CA TYR A 173 -24.52 4.38 7.04
C TYR A 173 -24.89 3.89 8.45
N ALA A 174 -24.01 4.03 9.44
CA ALA A 174 -24.31 3.67 10.82
C ALA A 174 -25.44 4.54 11.41
N SER A 175 -25.45 5.83 11.11
CA SER A 175 -26.50 6.75 11.56
C SER A 175 -27.85 6.57 10.84
N ASN A 176 -27.87 5.89 9.69
CA ASN A 176 -29.09 5.69 8.88
C ASN A 176 -29.62 4.25 8.91
N MET A 177 -28.99 3.34 9.66
CA MET A 177 -29.45 1.95 9.83
C MET A 177 -30.47 1.76 10.95
N SER A 178 -30.87 2.82 11.66
CA SER A 178 -31.87 2.77 12.74
C SER A 178 -33.30 3.02 12.23
N ILE A 179 -33.81 2.17 11.33
CA ILE A 179 -35.23 2.09 10.93
C ILE A 179 -35.78 0.70 11.20
#